data_AF-A0A377DR28-F1
#
_entry.id   AF-A0A377DR28-F1
#
_cell.length_a   1.000
_cell.length_b   1.000
_cell.length_c   1.000
_cell.angle_alpha   90.00
_cell.angle_beta   90.00
_cell.angle_gamma   90.00
#
_symmetry.space_group_name_H-M   'P 1'
#
loop_
_entity.id
_entity.type
_entity.pdbx_description
1 polymer ?
#
loop_
_entity_poly.entity_id
_entity_poly.type
_entity_poly.pdbx_seq_one_letter_code
_entity_poly.pdbx_strand_id
1 'polypeptide(L)'
;MSPQNNHLQRPPAAVLYADELAKLKQNDNAPCPPGWQLSLPAARAFILGDSAQNISRKVVISPSAVERMLVTLATGRGLMLVGEPGTAKSLLSELLATAISGDAGLTIQGGASTTEDQIKYGWNYALLINHGPSTEALVPAPLYQGMRDGKIVRFEEITRTPLEVQDCLLGMLSDRVMTVPETHW
;
A
#
# COMPACT_ATOMS: atom_id res chain seq x y z
N MET A 1 -14.38 -29.18 -18.83
CA MET A 1 -15.30 -28.86 -17.72
C MET A 1 -15.00 -27.42 -17.31
N SER A 2 -15.89 -26.50 -17.66
CA SER A 2 -15.77 -25.08 -17.30
C SER A 2 -16.27 -24.90 -15.87
N PRO A 3 -15.54 -24.24 -14.95
CA PRO A 3 -16.13 -23.86 -13.68
C PRO A 3 -16.88 -22.55 -13.87
N GLN A 4 -18.21 -22.62 -13.84
CA GLN A 4 -19.06 -21.52 -13.43
C GLN A 4 -18.82 -21.25 -11.94
N ASN A 5 -18.50 -20.00 -11.56
CA ASN A 5 -18.87 -19.41 -10.27
C ASN A 5 -18.64 -17.88 -10.31
N ASN A 6 -19.60 -17.15 -10.86
CA ASN A 6 -19.52 -15.70 -11.06
C ASN A 6 -20.26 -14.90 -9.95
N HIS A 7 -20.27 -15.42 -8.72
CA HIS A 7 -20.96 -14.82 -7.55
C HIS A 7 -20.03 -14.56 -6.35
N LEU A 8 -18.72 -14.53 -6.56
CA LEU A 8 -17.74 -14.26 -5.51
C LEU A 8 -17.15 -12.87 -5.66
N GLN A 9 -16.98 -12.17 -4.54
CA GLN A 9 -16.22 -10.93 -4.49
C GLN A 9 -14.81 -11.19 -5.04
N ARG A 10 -14.34 -10.29 -5.92
CA ARG A 10 -12.99 -10.39 -6.48
C ARG A 10 -11.98 -10.48 -5.32
N PRO A 11 -11.09 -11.49 -5.31
CA PRO A 11 -10.06 -11.58 -4.29
C PRO A 11 -9.01 -10.46 -4.47
N PRO A 12 -8.26 -10.11 -3.42
CA PRO A 12 -7.16 -9.15 -3.52
C PRO A 12 -6.16 -9.52 -4.62
N ALA A 13 -5.56 -8.53 -5.26
CA ALA A 13 -4.61 -8.73 -6.36
C ALA A 13 -3.45 -9.68 -5.98
N ALA A 14 -2.97 -9.64 -4.74
CA ALA A 14 -1.94 -10.53 -4.24
C ALA A 14 -2.33 -12.02 -4.31
N VAL A 15 -3.61 -12.33 -4.09
CA VAL A 15 -4.15 -13.69 -4.19
C VAL A 15 -4.47 -14.03 -5.64
N LEU A 16 -5.12 -13.09 -6.35
CA LEU A 16 -5.54 -13.29 -7.73
C LEU A 16 -4.36 -13.56 -8.68
N TYR A 17 -3.22 -12.93 -8.42
CA TYR A 17 -2.03 -12.99 -9.28
C TYR A 17 -0.81 -13.62 -8.58
N ALA A 18 -1.04 -14.47 -7.57
CA ALA A 18 0.03 -15.09 -6.79
C ALA A 18 1.07 -15.82 -7.67
N ASP A 19 0.61 -16.59 -8.65
CA ASP A 19 1.48 -17.34 -9.57
C ASP A 19 2.32 -16.41 -10.45
N GLU A 20 1.72 -15.33 -10.95
CA GLU A 20 2.43 -14.34 -11.78
C GLU A 20 3.49 -13.59 -10.95
N LEU A 21 3.17 -13.22 -9.70
CA LEU A 21 4.11 -12.59 -8.77
C LEU A 21 5.28 -13.51 -8.45
N ALA A 22 5.01 -14.78 -8.13
CA ALA A 22 6.05 -15.76 -7.85
C ALA A 22 6.98 -15.97 -9.05
N LYS A 23 6.41 -16.06 -10.26
CA LYS A 23 7.17 -16.18 -11.51
C LYS A 23 8.06 -14.96 -11.77
N LEU A 24 7.50 -13.76 -11.63
CA LEU A 24 8.27 -12.52 -11.79
C LEU A 24 9.41 -12.45 -10.78
N LYS A 25 9.14 -12.74 -9.50
CA LYS A 25 10.15 -12.74 -8.44
C LYS A 25 11.28 -13.74 -8.68
N GLN A 26 10.97 -14.92 -9.21
CA GLN A 26 11.98 -15.94 -9.54
C GLN A 26 12.90 -15.51 -10.69
N ASN A 27 12.37 -14.76 -11.67
CA ASN A 27 13.11 -14.32 -12.85
C ASN A 27 13.70 -12.91 -12.70
N ASP A 28 13.48 -12.25 -11.57
CA ASP A 28 13.88 -10.87 -11.33
C ASP A 28 15.35 -10.78 -10.91
N ASN A 29 16.20 -10.40 -11.87
CA ASN A 29 17.63 -10.25 -11.67
C ASN A 29 18.06 -8.77 -11.57
N ALA A 30 17.11 -7.83 -11.62
CA ALA A 30 17.40 -6.41 -11.56
C ALA A 30 17.53 -5.93 -10.10
N PRO A 31 18.28 -4.84 -9.85
CA PRO A 31 18.35 -4.25 -8.51
C PRO A 31 16.96 -3.87 -7.98
N CYS A 32 16.65 -4.32 -6.77
CA CYS A 32 15.40 -4.03 -6.09
C CYS A 32 15.59 -2.86 -5.12
N PRO A 33 14.72 -1.83 -5.12
CA PRO A 33 14.75 -0.81 -4.08
C PRO A 33 14.57 -1.40 -2.67
N PRO A 34 15.11 -0.76 -1.62
CA PRO A 34 14.97 -1.26 -0.25
C PRO A 34 13.50 -1.49 0.15
N GLY A 35 13.20 -2.66 0.71
CA GLY A 35 11.85 -3.06 1.15
C GLY A 35 10.92 -3.55 0.04
N TRP A 36 11.30 -3.42 -1.23
CA TRP A 36 10.46 -3.87 -2.35
C TRP A 36 10.57 -5.38 -2.58
N GLN A 37 9.46 -6.00 -2.99
CA GLN A 37 9.38 -7.42 -3.34
C GLN A 37 9.78 -7.70 -4.80
N LEU A 38 9.61 -6.72 -5.68
CA LEU A 38 9.93 -6.77 -7.10
C LEU A 38 10.74 -5.53 -7.49
N SER A 39 11.69 -5.68 -8.41
CA SER A 39 12.40 -4.58 -9.04
C SER A 39 11.46 -3.70 -9.89
N LEU A 40 11.95 -2.52 -10.30
CA LEU A 40 11.20 -1.62 -11.18
C LEU A 40 10.73 -2.32 -12.49
N PRO A 41 11.60 -3.04 -13.24
CA PRO A 41 11.15 -3.81 -14.41
C PRO A 41 10.12 -4.88 -14.10
N ALA A 42 10.30 -5.64 -13.01
CA ALA A 42 9.39 -6.73 -12.65
C ALA A 42 8.01 -6.18 -12.20
N ALA A 43 7.98 -5.13 -11.38
CA ALA A 43 6.75 -4.44 -10.99
C ALA A 43 6.03 -3.84 -12.21
N ARG A 44 6.77 -3.28 -13.16
CA ARG A 44 6.22 -2.79 -14.42
C ARG A 44 5.61 -3.93 -15.25
N ALA A 45 6.32 -5.05 -15.39
CA ALA A 45 5.84 -6.23 -16.10
C ALA A 45 4.56 -6.80 -15.46
N PHE A 46 4.52 -6.82 -14.11
CA PHE A 46 3.31 -7.19 -13.37
C PHE A 46 2.10 -6.34 -13.79
N ILE A 47 2.25 -5.01 -13.84
CA ILE A 47 1.12 -4.10 -14.11
C ILE A 47 0.73 -4.10 -15.60
N LEU A 48 1.71 -3.95 -16.50
CA LEU A 48 1.49 -3.74 -17.93
C LEU A 48 1.39 -5.04 -18.74
N GLY A 49 1.72 -6.17 -18.11
CA GLY A 49 1.85 -7.48 -18.74
C GLY A 49 3.22 -7.66 -19.41
N ASP A 50 3.59 -8.93 -19.59
CA ASP A 50 4.77 -9.37 -20.31
C ASP A 50 4.45 -10.72 -20.97
N SER A 51 4.24 -10.72 -22.29
CA SER A 51 3.88 -11.92 -23.03
C SER A 51 5.01 -12.96 -23.08
N ALA A 52 6.27 -12.54 -23.06
CA ALA A 52 7.41 -13.47 -23.05
C ALA A 52 7.45 -14.29 -21.76
N GLN A 53 6.97 -13.71 -20.66
CA GLN A 53 6.86 -14.36 -19.37
C GLN A 53 5.43 -14.84 -19.04
N ASN A 54 4.49 -14.80 -19.99
CA ASN A 54 3.09 -15.16 -19.78
C ASN A 54 2.43 -14.42 -18.58
N ILE A 55 2.74 -13.13 -18.43
CA ILE A 55 2.19 -12.24 -17.40
C ILE A 55 1.05 -11.45 -18.04
N SER A 56 -0.14 -11.54 -17.44
CA SER A 56 -1.32 -10.89 -17.97
C SER A 56 -1.28 -9.38 -17.74
N ARG A 57 -1.75 -8.59 -18.72
CA ARG A 57 -1.93 -7.15 -18.54
C ARG A 57 -3.13 -6.90 -17.61
N LYS A 58 -2.94 -6.09 -16.57
CA LYS A 58 -3.95 -5.86 -15.52
C LYS A 58 -4.72 -4.56 -15.70
N VAL A 59 -4.10 -3.57 -16.35
CA VAL A 59 -4.69 -2.25 -16.62
C VAL A 59 -4.27 -1.74 -17.99
N VAL A 60 -5.15 -0.95 -18.61
CA VAL A 60 -4.85 -0.22 -19.85
C VAL A 60 -4.48 1.21 -19.48
N ILE A 61 -3.17 1.49 -19.46
CA ILE A 61 -2.60 2.78 -19.09
C ILE A 61 -1.30 3.02 -19.87
N SER A 62 -0.92 4.28 -20.06
CA SER A 62 0.37 4.63 -20.69
C SER A 62 1.53 4.00 -19.91
N PRO A 63 2.45 3.27 -20.58
CA PRO A 63 3.63 2.71 -19.92
C PRO A 63 4.45 3.77 -19.17
N SER A 64 4.58 4.96 -19.76
CA SER A 64 5.30 6.08 -19.15
C SER A 64 4.67 6.56 -17.83
N ALA A 65 3.35 6.41 -17.67
CA ALA A 65 2.67 6.78 -16.43
C ALA A 65 3.00 5.78 -15.31
N VAL A 66 2.98 4.47 -15.61
CA VAL A 66 3.36 3.43 -14.66
C VAL A 66 4.82 3.55 -14.26
N GLU A 67 5.71 3.79 -15.21
CA GLU A 67 7.13 4.03 -14.94
C GLU A 67 7.35 5.22 -14.01
N ARG A 68 6.67 6.36 -14.26
CA ARG A 68 6.75 7.53 -13.37
C ARG A 68 6.22 7.23 -11.97
N MET A 69 5.12 6.47 -11.84
CA MET A 69 4.58 6.07 -10.53
C MET A 69 5.58 5.21 -9.76
N LEU A 70 6.14 4.20 -10.41
CA LEU A 70 7.13 3.31 -9.81
C LEU A 70 8.40 4.06 -9.41
N VAL A 71 8.93 4.93 -10.26
CA VAL A 71 10.10 5.78 -9.92
C VAL A 71 9.79 6.72 -8.76
N THR A 72 8.61 7.34 -8.74
CA THR A 72 8.19 8.22 -7.64
C THR A 72 8.24 7.46 -6.30
N LEU A 73 7.64 6.27 -6.25
CA LEU A 73 7.61 5.43 -5.05
C LEU A 73 9.01 4.90 -4.68
N ALA A 74 9.83 4.51 -5.65
CA ALA A 74 11.19 4.03 -5.42
C ALA A 74 12.11 5.11 -4.84
N THR A 75 11.82 6.38 -5.12
CA THR A 75 12.54 7.53 -4.53
C THR A 75 12.00 7.95 -3.16
N GLY A 76 11.11 7.15 -2.55
CA GLY A 76 10.54 7.45 -1.25
C GLY A 76 9.70 8.72 -1.27
N ARG A 77 8.95 8.99 -2.34
CA ARG A 77 7.97 10.09 -2.41
C ARG A 77 6.54 9.56 -2.36
N GLY A 78 5.63 10.36 -1.82
CA GLY A 78 4.19 10.07 -1.90
C GLY A 78 3.70 10.12 -3.34
N LEU A 79 2.66 9.35 -3.64
CA LEU A 79 2.00 9.33 -4.95
C LEU A 79 0.52 9.63 -4.76
N MET A 80 0.01 10.66 -5.44
CA MET A 80 -1.42 10.99 -5.45
C MET A 80 -2.03 10.64 -6.81
N LEU A 81 -3.07 9.81 -6.79
CA LEU A 81 -3.85 9.46 -7.99
C LEU A 81 -5.12 10.30 -8.03
N VAL A 82 -5.27 11.13 -9.05
CA VAL A 82 -6.43 12.02 -9.25
C VAL A 82 -7.10 11.69 -10.58
N GLY A 83 -8.43 11.71 -10.60
CA GLY A 83 -9.22 11.46 -11.81
C GLY A 83 -10.68 11.21 -11.47
N GLU A 84 -11.54 11.20 -12.48
CA GLU A 84 -12.98 10.99 -12.32
C GLU A 84 -13.31 9.67 -11.62
N PRO A 85 -14.45 9.56 -10.90
CA PRO A 85 -14.93 8.28 -10.38
C PRO A 85 -14.97 7.20 -11.47
N GLY A 86 -14.63 5.96 -11.13
CA GLY A 86 -14.62 4.84 -12.08
C GLY A 86 -13.37 4.69 -12.96
N THR A 87 -12.38 5.59 -12.86
CA THR A 87 -11.09 5.52 -13.63
C THR A 87 -10.07 4.51 -13.10
N ALA A 88 -10.52 3.45 -12.43
CA ALA A 88 -9.68 2.35 -11.91
C ALA A 88 -8.53 2.77 -10.96
N LYS A 89 -8.58 3.95 -10.34
CA LYS A 89 -7.53 4.44 -9.41
C LYS A 89 -7.25 3.47 -8.26
N SER A 90 -8.29 2.97 -7.61
CA SER A 90 -8.17 2.03 -6.49
C SER A 90 -7.62 0.67 -6.93
N LEU A 91 -7.92 0.24 -8.17
CA LEU A 91 -7.28 -0.95 -8.75
C LEU A 91 -5.80 -0.69 -9.02
N LEU A 92 -5.45 0.47 -9.59
CA LEU A 92 -4.06 0.81 -9.87
C LEU A 92 -3.23 0.94 -8.60
N SER A 93 -3.76 1.58 -7.54
CA SER A 93 -3.09 1.67 -6.25
C SER A 93 -2.92 0.29 -5.59
N GLU A 94 -3.92 -0.60 -5.69
CA GLU A 94 -3.83 -1.99 -5.24
C GLU A 94 -2.72 -2.76 -5.97
N LEU A 95 -2.64 -2.62 -7.29
CA LEU A 95 -1.62 -3.29 -8.11
C LEU A 95 -0.21 -2.78 -7.80
N LEU A 96 -0.04 -1.48 -7.62
CA LEU A 96 1.23 -0.88 -7.21
C LEU A 96 1.65 -1.40 -5.84
N ALA A 97 0.76 -1.37 -4.85
CA ALA A 97 1.06 -1.89 -3.51
C ALA A 97 1.40 -3.38 -3.55
N THR A 98 0.65 -4.19 -4.30
CA THR A 98 0.91 -5.62 -4.44
C THR A 98 2.27 -5.90 -5.09
N ALA A 99 2.61 -5.19 -6.17
CA ALA A 99 3.90 -5.37 -6.83
C ALA A 99 5.08 -4.98 -5.92
N ILE A 100 4.91 -3.93 -5.11
CA ILE A 100 5.97 -3.37 -4.27
C ILE A 100 6.09 -4.11 -2.94
N SER A 101 4.98 -4.34 -2.26
CA SER A 101 4.93 -4.85 -0.88
C SER A 101 4.53 -6.32 -0.79
N GLY A 102 4.10 -6.94 -1.89
CA GLY A 102 3.58 -8.31 -1.95
C GLY A 102 2.10 -8.42 -1.54
N ASP A 103 1.54 -7.38 -0.92
CA ASP A 103 0.12 -7.26 -0.59
C ASP A 103 -0.34 -5.80 -0.69
N ALA A 104 -1.64 -5.57 -0.58
CA ALA A 104 -2.25 -4.24 -0.55
C ALA A 104 -3.15 -4.05 0.68
N GLY A 105 -2.85 -4.79 1.77
CA GLY A 105 -3.70 -4.87 2.95
C GLY A 105 -3.70 -3.60 3.80
N LEU A 106 -2.64 -2.80 3.72
CA LEU A 106 -2.51 -1.54 4.44
C LEU A 106 -3.28 -0.42 3.72
N THR A 107 -4.60 -0.39 3.93
CA THR A 107 -5.49 0.61 3.34
C THR A 107 -6.20 1.41 4.42
N ILE A 108 -6.24 2.72 4.23
CA ILE A 108 -6.99 3.70 5.03
C ILE A 108 -8.09 4.25 4.12
N GLN A 109 -9.34 4.20 4.59
CA GLN A 109 -10.46 4.84 3.91
C GLN A 109 -10.72 6.20 4.54
N GLY A 110 -10.66 7.25 3.74
CA GLY A 110 -11.02 8.60 4.13
C GLY A 110 -12.52 8.77 4.32
N GLY A 111 -12.87 9.55 5.33
CA GLY A 111 -14.25 9.86 5.68
C GLY A 111 -14.32 10.88 6.81
N ALA A 112 -15.51 11.43 7.04
CA ALA A 112 -15.72 12.44 8.07
C ALA A 112 -15.45 11.93 9.50
N SER A 113 -15.48 10.61 9.70
CA SER A 113 -15.21 9.95 10.98
C SER A 113 -13.80 9.34 11.07
N THR A 114 -12.94 9.57 10.08
CA THR A 114 -11.56 9.05 10.12
C THR A 114 -10.80 9.79 11.20
N THR A 115 -10.16 9.06 12.11
CA THR A 115 -9.37 9.64 13.21
C THR A 115 -7.88 9.38 13.03
N GLU A 116 -7.03 10.12 13.77
CA GLU A 116 -5.58 9.86 13.79
C GLU A 116 -5.25 8.43 14.22
N ASP A 117 -5.97 7.88 15.21
CA ASP A 117 -5.76 6.52 15.71
C ASP A 117 -5.97 5.45 14.63
N GLN A 118 -6.91 5.69 13.71
CA GLN A 118 -7.19 4.78 12.58
C GLN A 118 -6.13 4.88 11.47
N ILE A 119 -5.32 5.94 11.47
CA ILE A 119 -4.26 6.18 10.50
C ILE A 119 -2.93 5.68 11.06
N LYS A 120 -2.53 6.21 12.23
CA LYS A 120 -1.22 6.04 12.86
C LYS A 120 -1.21 4.79 13.74
N TYR A 121 -1.72 4.93 14.96
CA TYR A 121 -1.87 3.89 15.96
C TYR A 121 -2.82 4.43 17.04
N GLY A 122 -3.50 3.53 17.73
CA GLY A 122 -4.28 3.84 18.93
C GLY A 122 -3.67 3.19 20.17
N TRP A 123 -4.40 3.25 21.28
CA TRP A 123 -4.02 2.62 22.54
C TRP A 123 -5.08 1.64 23.02
N ASN A 124 -4.64 0.48 23.48
CA ASN A 124 -5.44 -0.38 24.34
C ASN A 124 -5.48 0.24 25.74
N TYR A 125 -6.56 0.96 26.04
CA TYR A 125 -6.70 1.70 27.30
C TYR A 125 -6.60 0.82 28.55
N ALA A 126 -7.02 -0.44 28.50
CA ALA A 126 -6.90 -1.34 29.64
C ALA A 126 -5.42 -1.63 29.96
N LEU A 127 -4.61 -1.90 28.93
CA LEU A 127 -3.17 -2.11 29.10
C LEU A 127 -2.46 -0.80 29.46
N LEU A 128 -2.85 0.31 28.83
CA LEU A 128 -2.28 1.63 29.09
C LEU A 128 -2.47 2.05 30.55
N ILE A 129 -3.65 1.83 31.13
CA ILE A 129 -3.94 2.19 32.54
C ILE A 129 -3.17 1.28 33.50
N ASN A 130 -3.07 -0.02 33.20
CA ASN A 130 -2.49 -1.00 34.12
C ASN A 130 -0.96 -1.07 34.06
N HIS A 131 -0.38 -0.80 32.88
CA HIS A 131 1.05 -1.03 32.60
C HIS A 131 1.77 0.21 32.05
N GLY A 132 1.05 1.32 31.84
CA GLY A 132 1.60 2.52 31.21
C GLY A 132 1.77 2.37 29.70
N PRO A 133 2.32 3.40 29.04
CA PRO A 133 2.66 3.35 27.62
C PRO A 133 3.71 2.26 27.34
N SER A 134 3.36 1.31 26.47
CA SER A 134 4.27 0.25 26.03
C SER A 134 3.92 -0.22 24.62
N THR A 135 4.83 -0.94 23.96
CA THR A 135 4.54 -1.57 22.67
C THR A 135 3.40 -2.57 22.74
N GLU A 136 3.10 -3.15 23.91
CA GLU A 136 1.97 -4.07 24.10
C GLU A 136 0.64 -3.33 24.20
N ALA A 137 0.65 -2.12 24.77
CA ALA A 137 -0.52 -1.26 24.82
C ALA A 137 -0.83 -0.59 23.46
N LEU A 138 0.15 -0.53 22.54
CA LEU A 138 -0.01 0.10 21.23
C LEU A 138 -0.87 -0.76 20.30
N VAL A 139 -1.89 -0.16 19.69
CA VAL A 139 -2.73 -0.79 18.66
C VAL A 139 -2.30 -0.26 17.30
N PRO A 140 -1.57 -1.04 16.49
CA PRO A 140 -0.94 -0.53 15.28
C PRO A 140 -1.98 -0.35 14.16
N ALA A 141 -2.05 0.85 13.59
CA ALA A 141 -2.89 1.13 12.42
C ALA A 141 -2.06 1.09 11.12
N PRO A 142 -2.68 1.19 9.93
CA PRO A 142 -1.99 0.92 8.66
C PRO A 142 -0.72 1.74 8.42
N LEU A 143 -0.69 3.01 8.83
CA LEU A 143 0.50 3.84 8.63
C LEU A 143 1.67 3.42 9.51
N TYR A 144 1.41 3.09 10.78
CA TYR A 144 2.44 2.55 11.68
C TYR A 144 3.00 1.23 11.14
N GLN A 145 2.13 0.31 10.74
CA GLN A 145 2.55 -0.98 10.17
C GLN A 145 3.37 -0.79 8.89
N GLY A 146 2.94 0.10 7.99
CA GLY A 146 3.64 0.36 6.74
C GLY A 146 5.01 1.00 6.94
N MET A 147 5.13 1.94 7.87
CA MET A 147 6.42 2.56 8.19
C MET A 147 7.37 1.58 8.86
N ARG A 148 6.88 0.72 9.76
CA ARG A 148 7.68 -0.33 10.42
C ARG A 148 8.17 -1.39 9.43
N ASP A 149 7.27 -1.86 8.55
CA ASP A 149 7.53 -3.01 7.68
C ASP A 149 8.04 -2.61 6.28
N GLY A 150 8.20 -1.30 6.02
CA GLY A 150 8.63 -0.79 4.71
C GLY A 150 7.62 -1.02 3.59
N LYS A 151 6.32 -1.03 3.91
CA LYS A 151 5.24 -1.34 2.97
C LYS A 151 4.50 -0.09 2.49
N ILE A 152 3.91 -0.20 1.30
CA ILE A 152 3.01 0.82 0.74
C ILE A 152 1.72 0.86 1.55
N VAL A 153 1.39 2.06 2.03
CA VAL A 153 0.11 2.37 2.66
C VAL A 153 -0.75 3.13 1.66
N ARG A 154 -1.97 2.64 1.45
CA ARG A 154 -2.93 3.24 0.54
C ARG A 154 -3.89 4.11 1.32
N PHE A 155 -4.02 5.37 0.96
CA PHE A 155 -5.05 6.26 1.51
C PHE A 155 -6.06 6.56 0.42
N GLU A 156 -7.23 5.93 0.51
CA GLU A 156 -8.32 6.12 -0.45
C GLU A 156 -9.21 7.27 0.02
N GLU A 157 -9.66 8.12 -0.90
CA GLU A 157 -10.55 9.25 -0.61
C GLU A 157 -10.05 10.22 0.48
N ILE A 158 -8.74 10.51 0.51
CA ILE A 158 -8.13 11.43 1.50
C ILE A 158 -8.86 12.78 1.62
N THR A 159 -9.41 13.29 0.52
CA THR A 159 -10.17 14.54 0.46
C THR A 159 -11.49 14.53 1.25
N ARG A 160 -11.98 13.35 1.67
CA ARG A 160 -13.17 13.21 2.54
C ARG A 160 -12.84 13.27 4.03
N THR A 161 -11.55 13.36 4.37
CA THR A 161 -11.04 13.38 5.74
C THR A 161 -10.98 14.82 6.27
N PRO A 162 -11.28 15.08 7.56
CA PRO A 162 -11.09 16.42 8.15
C PRO A 162 -9.66 16.95 7.95
N LEU A 163 -9.50 18.27 7.78
CA LEU A 163 -8.20 18.90 7.54
C LEU A 163 -7.19 18.60 8.65
N GLU A 164 -7.62 18.68 9.91
CA GLU A 164 -6.79 18.37 11.08
C GLU A 164 -6.19 16.95 11.02
N VAL A 165 -6.96 15.99 10.50
CA VAL A 165 -6.52 14.61 10.34
C VAL A 165 -5.61 14.45 9.11
N GLN A 166 -5.77 15.26 8.06
CA GLN A 166 -4.82 15.27 6.94
C GLN A 166 -3.47 15.87 7.37
N ASP A 167 -3.47 16.90 8.22
CA ASP A 167 -2.26 17.54 8.73
C ASP A 167 -1.40 16.59 9.57
N CYS A 168 -2.01 15.58 10.21
CA CYS A 168 -1.26 14.58 10.96
C CYS A 168 -0.27 13.80 10.08
N LEU A 169 -0.50 13.73 8.75
CA LEU A 169 0.36 13.03 7.81
C LEU A 169 1.64 13.79 7.45
N LEU A 170 1.72 15.09 7.72
CA LEU A 170 2.81 15.95 7.24
C LEU A 170 4.18 15.42 7.65
N GLY A 171 4.40 15.14 8.94
CA GLY A 171 5.69 14.63 9.43
C GLY A 171 6.10 13.28 8.82
N MET A 172 5.13 12.38 8.59
CA MET A 172 5.38 11.07 7.98
C MET A 172 5.65 11.18 6.47
N LEU A 173 5.10 12.20 5.79
CA LEU A 173 5.32 12.45 4.37
C LEU A 173 6.60 13.25 4.10
N SER A 174 6.98 14.18 4.99
CA SER A 174 8.20 14.99 4.89
C SER A 174 9.43 14.23 5.38
N ASP A 175 9.44 13.89 6.66
CA ASP A 175 10.64 13.47 7.38
C ASP A 175 10.73 11.94 7.51
N ARG A 176 9.67 11.24 7.12
CA ARG A 176 9.57 9.77 7.23
C ARG A 176 9.68 9.28 8.67
N VAL A 177 9.26 10.10 9.62
CA VAL A 177 9.27 9.78 11.06
C VAL A 177 7.86 9.85 11.62
N MET A 178 7.53 8.86 12.45
CA MET A 178 6.32 8.87 13.28
C MET A 178 6.73 8.89 14.74
N THR A 179 6.32 9.92 15.47
CA THR A 179 6.52 9.98 16.93
C THR A 179 5.53 9.06 17.61
N VAL A 180 6.03 8.19 18.48
CA VAL A 180 5.24 7.37 19.40
C VAL A 180 5.58 7.84 20.82
N PRO A 181 4.65 8.54 21.51
CA PRO A 181 4.87 8.97 22.88
C PRO A 181 5.13 7.77 23.78
N GLU A 182 6.26 7.80 24.48
CA GLU A 182 6.65 6.86 25.53
C GLU A 182 6.75 5.39 25.09
N THR A 183 7.71 5.12 24.21
CA THR A 183 8.54 3.91 24.32
C THR A 183 9.92 4.36 24.79
N HIS A 184 10.24 4.18 26.08
CA HIS A 184 11.61 4.41 26.52
C HIS A 184 12.56 3.54 25.68
N TRP A 185 13.64 4.19 25.21
CA TRP A 185 14.71 3.62 24.38
C TRP A 185 15.31 2.32 24.92
#